data_AF-A0A3B9WSK6-F1
#
_entry.id   AF-A0A3B9WSK6-F1
#
_cell.length_a   1.000
_cell.length_b   1.000
_cell.length_c   1.000
_cell.angle_alpha   90.00
_cell.angle_beta   90.00
_cell.angle_gamma   90.00
#
_symmetry.space_group_name_H-M   'P 1'
#
loop_
_entity.id
_entity.type
_entity.pdbx_description
1 polymer ?
#
loop_
_entity_poly.entity_id
_entity_poly.type
_entity_poly.pdbx_seq_one_letter_code
_entity_poly.pdbx_strand_id
1 'polypeptide(L)' 'MATWNSRGLRGSTLEELINRTIEKYREHGLCLIQKIPTPITPITIDKKSKHITLAYFDQKSTVDYIG' A
#
# COMPACT_ATOMS: atom_id res chain seq x y z
N MET A 1 -23.01 -12.08 -1.76
CA MET A 1 -22.33 -11.16 -2.70
C MET A 1 -22.69 -9.74 -2.26
N ALA A 2 -21.93 -9.19 -1.31
CA ALA A 2 -22.31 -7.94 -0.65
C ALA A 2 -22.12 -6.77 -1.63
N THR A 3 -23.18 -6.00 -1.80
CA THR A 3 -23.28 -4.87 -2.71
C THR A 3 -22.48 -3.68 -2.16
N TRP A 4 -21.55 -3.23 -2.98
CA TRP A 4 -20.53 -2.23 -2.70
C TRP A 4 -21.13 -0.82 -2.67
N ASN A 5 -21.46 -0.33 -1.48
CA ASN A 5 -22.01 1.00 -1.24
C ASN A 5 -21.07 1.87 -0.39
N SER A 6 -19.78 1.92 -0.70
CA SER A 6 -18.90 2.94 -0.11
C SER A 6 -17.86 3.41 -1.11
N ARG A 7 -17.58 4.70 -1.11
CA ARG A 7 -16.69 5.43 -2.01
C ARG A 7 -15.21 4.98 -1.93
N GLY A 8 -14.90 3.90 -1.20
CA GLY A 8 -13.54 3.46 -0.84
C GLY A 8 -12.76 2.71 -1.93
N LEU A 9 -13.40 2.30 -3.03
CA LEU A 9 -12.72 1.63 -4.17
C LEU A 9 -12.41 2.59 -5.34
N ARG A 10 -12.65 3.89 -5.19
CA ARG A 10 -12.31 4.86 -6.24
C ARG A 10 -10.79 5.02 -6.29
N GLY A 11 -10.14 4.33 -7.23
CA GLY A 11 -8.69 4.36 -7.43
C GLY A 11 -8.00 3.01 -7.33
N SER A 12 -8.66 1.96 -6.79
CA SER A 12 -8.05 0.64 -6.62
C SER A 12 -7.66 -0.01 -7.95
N THR A 13 -8.49 0.18 -8.98
CA THR A 13 -8.19 -0.32 -10.33
C THR A 13 -6.98 0.36 -10.94
N LEU A 14 -6.85 1.69 -10.77
CA LEU A 14 -5.69 2.41 -11.29
C LEU A 14 -4.41 1.98 -10.57
N GLU A 15 -4.47 1.82 -9.24
CA GLU A 15 -3.36 1.33 -8.45
C GLU A 15 -2.91 -0.08 -8.90
N GLU A 16 -3.86 -0.98 -9.15
CA GLU A 16 -3.57 -2.32 -9.66
C GLU A 16 -2.87 -2.29 -11.03
N LEU A 17 -3.33 -1.42 -11.94
CA LEU A 17 -2.71 -1.23 -13.25
C LEU A 17 -1.28 -0.67 -13.14
N ILE A 18 -1.06 0.30 -12.24
CA ILE A 18 0.27 0.86 -11.98
C ILE A 18 1.21 -0.22 -11.44
N ASN A 19 0.77 -0.99 -10.44
CA ASN A 19 1.56 -2.07 -9.85
C ASN A 19 1.95 -3.13 -10.90
N ARG A 20 1.01 -3.51 -11.78
CA ARG A 20 1.30 -4.45 -12.89
C ARG A 20 2.31 -3.88 -13.89
N THR A 21 2.26 -2.58 -14.16
CA THR A 21 3.19 -1.91 -15.07
C THR A 21 4.60 -1.83 -14.48
N ILE A 22 4.70 -1.52 -13.18
CA ILE A 22 5.98 -1.51 -12.46
C ILE A 22 6.64 -2.90 -12.48
N GLU A 23 5.86 -3.96 -12.25
CA GLU A 23 6.39 -5.33 -12.33
C GLU A 23 6.94 -5.64 -13.72
N LYS A 24 6.23 -5.21 -14.78
CA LYS A 24 6.73 -5.34 -16.15
C LYS A 24 8.04 -4.58 -16.36
N TYR A 25 8.17 -3.36 -15.85
CA TYR A 25 9.44 -2.63 -15.95
C TYR A 25 10.59 -3.32 -15.22
N ARG A 26 10.29 -3.91 -14.04
CA ARG A 26 11.27 -4.67 -13.26
C ARG A 26 11.73 -5.94 -13.97
N GLU A 27 10.78 -6.73 -14.50
CA GLU A 27 11.06 -7.95 -15.26
C GLU A 27 11.96 -7.68 -16.48
N HIS A 28 11.78 -6.54 -17.14
CA HIS A 28 12.55 -6.15 -18.33
C HIS A 28 13.81 -5.33 -17.99
N GLY A 29 14.11 -5.08 -16.71
CA GLY A 29 15.28 -4.32 -16.28
C GLY A 29 15.28 -2.86 -16.70
N LEU A 30 14.11 -2.25 -16.93
CA LEU A 30 13.98 -0.88 -17.43
C LEU A 30 14.07 0.17 -16.31
N CYS A 31 13.43 -0.09 -15.17
CA CYS A 31 13.51 0.75 -13.98
C CYS A 31 13.14 -0.04 -12.70
N LEU A 32 13.45 0.55 -11.54
CA LEU A 32 13.16 -0.03 -10.22
C LEU A 32 12.26 0.92 -9.43
N ILE A 33 10.96 0.84 -9.67
CA ILE A 33 9.96 1.64 -8.97
C ILE A 33 9.33 0.80 -7.84
N GLN A 34 9.10 1.40 -6.68
CA GLN A 34 8.52 0.76 -5.51
C GLN A 34 7.38 1.58 -4.93
N LYS A 35 6.35 0.90 -4.41
CA LYS A 35 5.26 1.55 -3.68
C LYS A 35 5.68 1.80 -2.23
N ILE A 36 5.54 3.04 -1.78
CA ILE A 36 5.77 3.41 -0.38
C ILE A 36 4.60 2.88 0.46
N PRO A 37 4.83 2.06 1.50
CA PRO A 37 3.77 1.53 2.34
C PRO A 37 3.07 2.66 3.09
N THR A 38 1.78 2.48 3.39
CA THR A 38 1.01 3.43 4.18
C THR A 38 1.65 3.57 5.56
N PRO A 39 2.07 4.77 5.98
CA PRO A 39 2.73 4.95 7.27
C PRO A 39 1.71 4.68 8.38
N ILE A 40 2.07 3.75 9.26
CA ILE A 40 1.31 3.42 10.46
C ILE A 40 2.23 3.51 11.66
N THR A 41 1.74 4.07 12.75
CA THR A 41 2.41 4.02 14.05
C THR A 41 1.76 2.94 14.90
N PRO A 42 2.44 1.79 15.12
CA PRO A 42 1.93 0.73 15.98
C PRO A 42 2.03 1.18 17.46
N ILE A 43 0.96 0.93 18.22
CA ILE A 43 0.87 1.29 19.64
C ILE A 43 1.07 0.05 20.50
N THR A 44 0.37 -1.02 20.14
CA THR A 44 0.40 -2.27 20.87
C THR A 44 0.83 -3.38 19.93
N ILE A 45 1.95 -4.00 20.27
CA ILE A 45 2.50 -5.15 19.57
C ILE A 45 2.50 -6.32 20.54
N ASP A 46 1.85 -7.41 20.18
CA ASP A 46 2.00 -8.66 20.93
C ASP A 46 3.44 -9.15 20.78
N LYS A 47 4.17 -9.24 21.89
CA LYS A 47 5.60 -9.59 21.93
C LYS A 47 5.88 -11.01 21.45
N LYS A 48 4.89 -11.91 21.48
CA LYS A 48 5.08 -13.32 21.08
C LYS A 48 4.77 -13.56 19.61
N SER A 49 3.68 -13.00 19.10
CA SER A 49 3.24 -13.17 17.72
C SER A 49 3.71 -12.06 16.77
N LYS A 50 4.26 -10.96 17.31
CA LYS A 50 4.55 -9.70 16.59
C LYS A 50 3.35 -9.13 15.85
N HIS A 51 2.13 -9.49 16.26
CA HIS A 51 0.91 -8.97 15.67
C HIS A 51 0.64 -7.56 16.22
N ILE A 52 0.34 -6.62 15.32
CA ILE A 52 -0.04 -5.26 15.67
C ILE A 52 -1.53 -5.27 15.99
N THR A 53 -1.88 -5.05 17.26
CA THR A 53 -3.29 -5.07 17.70
C THR A 53 -3.96 -3.70 17.67
N LEU A 54 -3.17 -2.63 17.81
CA LEU A 54 -3.65 -1.26 17.72
C LEU A 54 -2.59 -0.39 17.02
N ALA A 55 -3.01 0.37 16.01
CA ALA A 55 -2.19 1.32 15.28
C ALA A 55 -3.02 2.54 14.83
N TYR A 56 -2.36 3.69 14.67
CA TYR A 56 -2.93 4.85 14.00
C TYR A 56 -2.29 5.05 12.63
N PHE A 57 -3.06 5.64 11.71
CA PHE A 57 -2.54 6.11 10.43
C PHE A 57 -1.86 7.46 10.62
N ASP A 58 -0.64 7.59 10.11
CA ASP A 58 0.06 8.87 10.13
C ASP A 58 -0.24 9.68 8.87
N GLN A 59 -0.15 11.01 8.98
CA GLN A 59 -0.26 11.88 7.82
C GLN A 59 0.94 11.67 6.91
N LYS A 60 0.68 11.31 5.65
CA LYS A 60 1.73 11.10 4.66
C LYS A 60 2.27 12.44 4.15
N SER A 61 3.60 12.61 4.16
CA SER A 61 4.32 13.77 3.60
C SER A 61 4.99 13.49 2.25
N THR A 62 4.90 12.25 1.77
CA THR A 62 5.57 11.75 0.55
C THR A 62 4.56 11.23 -0.48
N VAL A 63 5.01 10.99 -1.71
CA VAL A 63 4.20 10.38 -2.79
C VAL A 63 4.08 8.85 -2.63
N ASP A 64 3.19 8.20 -3.39
CA ASP A 64 2.92 6.76 -3.29
C ASP A 64 3.94 5.83 -3.95
N TYR A 65 4.70 6.33 -4.92
CA TYR A 65 5.69 5.55 -5.65
C TYR A 65 7.01 6.31 -5.72
N ILE A 66 8.12 5.58 -5.66
CA ILE A 66 9.48 6.12 -5.76
C ILE A 66 10.40 5.14 -6.49
N GLY A 67 11.33 5.67 -7.29
CA GLY A 67 12.34 4.88 -8.00
C GLY A 67 12.64 5.39 -9.40
#